data_AF-A0AAN7HZ55-F1
#
_entry.id   AF-A0AAN7HZ55-F1
#
_cell.length_a   1.000
_cell.length_b   1.000
_cell.length_c   1.000
_cell.angle_alpha   90.00
_cell.angle_beta   90.00
_cell.angle_gamma   90.00
#
_symmetry.space_group_name_H-M   'P 1'
#
loop_
_entity.id
_entity.type
_entity.pdbx_description
1 polymer ?
#
loop_
_entity_poly.entity_id
_entity_poly.type
_entity_poly.pdbx_seq_one_letter_code
_entity_poly.pdbx_strand_id
1 'polypeptide(L)'
;MAQFDNGDLEYVVDELYDMNGFEDEYYNPFTQNEPETNNGSDPLDSDFEDDFESSKSKTDTSALEARNGKDIQGIPWERLNFSRDEYRETRLKQYRNYENLSRSREDLDKECLQIEKGKAFYDFQFNTRLVKSTIVHFQLRNLLWATSKHDVYLMQNYSVMHWSSLLRRGKEVLNVAKPIVPTLRHPGLLSQSLSRVQISTMAVKENFLVAGGFQGELICKKLNQPGVAFCTKITTDENAITNAVDVYHNPNGSMRIMTANNDAQVRVFDAENFACLNRFSFNWSVNNTSVSPDGKLVSVLGDSAECLIADAQSGKVVGNLKGHLDYSFASAWHPDGQILATGNQDTTCRLWDIRNLSESVAVIKGRMGAIRAVKFSSDGRFMAMAEPADFVHIFDTKSGYVHGQEIDMFGEIAGISFSPDAEALFVGVSDRTYGSLLEFNRRHYNGYEDSIY
;
A
#
# COMPACT_ATOMS: atom_id res chain seq x y z
N MET A 1 -13.62 -21.47 15.23
CA MET A 1 -14.55 -20.35 15.48
C MET A 1 -14.00 -19.57 16.65
N ALA A 2 -13.17 -18.57 16.36
CA ALA A 2 -12.98 -17.41 17.20
C ALA A 2 -13.41 -16.25 16.31
N GLN A 3 -14.49 -15.57 16.65
CA GLN A 3 -14.82 -14.28 16.05
C GLN A 3 -13.75 -13.31 16.53
N PHE A 4 -13.05 -12.67 15.59
CA PHE A 4 -12.21 -11.52 15.90
C PHE A 4 -13.12 -10.44 16.46
N ASP A 5 -13.05 -10.21 17.76
CA ASP A 5 -13.58 -8.99 18.35
C ASP A 5 -12.55 -7.89 18.05
N ASN A 6 -12.97 -6.87 17.30
CA ASN A 6 -12.12 -5.73 16.92
C ASN A 6 -11.68 -4.88 18.12
N GLY A 7 -12.11 -5.21 19.34
CA GLY A 7 -11.84 -4.45 20.56
C GLY A 7 -10.39 -4.48 21.05
N ASP A 8 -9.61 -5.52 20.71
CA ASP A 8 -8.23 -5.68 21.22
C ASP A 8 -7.14 -5.16 20.25
N LEU A 9 -7.52 -4.49 19.15
CA LEU A 9 -6.60 -3.92 18.16
C LEU A 9 -6.56 -2.37 18.17
N GLU A 10 -7.29 -1.74 19.10
CA GLU A 10 -6.98 -0.37 19.51
C GLU A 10 -5.70 -0.40 20.36
N TYR A 11 -4.70 0.39 19.97
CA TYR A 11 -3.42 0.62 20.67
C TYR A 11 -2.26 -0.39 20.49
N VAL A 12 -1.92 -0.76 19.25
CA VAL A 12 -0.49 -1.06 18.91
C VAL A 12 0.21 0.15 18.28
N VAL A 13 -0.34 1.35 18.51
CA VAL A 13 0.29 2.61 18.09
C VAL A 13 1.04 3.26 19.25
N ASP A 14 0.65 3.04 20.52
CA ASP A 14 1.29 3.71 21.65
C ASP A 14 2.46 2.94 22.28
N GLU A 15 2.58 1.62 22.09
CA GLU A 15 3.70 0.83 22.66
C GLU A 15 4.93 0.70 21.74
N LEU A 16 4.93 1.33 20.57
CA LEU A 16 6.14 1.53 19.74
C LEU A 16 6.82 2.89 19.99
N TYR A 17 6.29 3.69 20.90
CA TYR A 17 6.85 4.97 21.31
C TYR A 17 7.29 4.94 22.78
N ASP A 18 8.30 4.14 23.07
CA ASP A 18 9.18 4.40 24.21
C ASP A 18 10.63 4.31 23.76
N MET A 19 11.00 5.23 22.87
CA MET A 19 12.39 5.60 22.66
C MET A 19 12.52 7.06 23.10
N ASN A 20 12.55 7.24 24.42
CA ASN A 20 13.09 8.41 25.08
C ASN A 20 14.57 8.59 24.65
N GLY A 21 14.74 9.36 23.58
CA GLY A 21 15.99 9.96 23.14
C GLY A 21 15.83 11.41 22.71
N PHE A 22 14.67 12.00 23.00
CA PHE A 22 14.34 13.41 22.81
C PHE A 22 13.64 13.92 24.08
N GLU A 23 14.35 13.91 25.21
CA GLU A 23 13.93 14.70 26.38
C GLU A 23 14.75 16.00 26.39
N ASP A 24 14.05 17.10 26.21
CA ASP A 24 14.52 18.42 26.63
C ASP A 24 14.62 18.43 28.16
N GLU A 25 15.84 18.61 28.62
CA GLU A 25 16.19 18.78 30.02
C GLU A 25 15.65 20.12 30.56
N TYR A 26 15.08 20.07 31.79
CA TYR A 26 14.70 21.17 32.71
C TYR A 26 13.35 21.88 32.52
N TYR A 27 12.38 21.66 33.41
CA TYR A 27 12.27 22.31 34.73
C TYR A 27 10.95 21.90 35.43
N ASN A 28 11.03 21.45 36.68
CA ASN A 28 9.91 21.35 37.61
C ASN A 28 10.24 22.27 38.80
N PRO A 29 9.31 23.08 39.32
CA PRO A 29 8.84 22.71 40.66
C PRO A 29 7.38 23.07 40.95
N PHE A 30 6.71 22.15 41.62
CA PHE A 30 5.61 22.45 42.54
C PHE A 30 6.12 23.26 43.74
N THR A 31 5.47 24.38 44.06
CA THR A 31 5.14 24.77 45.45
C THR A 31 3.94 25.73 45.50
N GLN A 32 3.12 25.49 46.52
CA GLN A 32 1.82 26.08 46.84
C GLN A 32 1.87 27.57 47.21
N ASN A 33 0.80 28.32 46.91
CA ASN A 33 -0.07 29.04 47.88
C ASN A 33 -0.90 30.15 47.19
N GLU A 34 -2.23 30.07 47.33
CA GLU A 34 -3.16 31.23 47.31
C GLU A 34 -3.10 31.97 48.67
N PRO A 35 -3.58 33.24 48.85
CA PRO A 35 -4.85 33.76 48.29
C PRO A 35 -4.94 35.25 47.88
N GLU A 36 -6.04 35.54 47.15
CA GLU A 36 -6.87 36.77 47.03
C GLU A 36 -6.25 38.18 46.89
N THR A 37 -6.62 38.91 45.81
CA THR A 37 -7.54 40.08 45.88
C THR A 37 -7.79 40.78 44.51
N ASN A 38 -9.06 41.14 44.31
CA ASN A 38 -9.71 42.05 43.34
C ASN A 38 -8.87 43.16 42.64
N ASN A 39 -9.03 43.30 41.31
CA ASN A 39 -9.82 44.36 40.65
C ASN A 39 -9.57 44.38 39.13
N GLY A 40 -10.65 44.54 38.35
CA GLY A 40 -10.63 44.41 36.89
C GLY A 40 -10.15 45.62 36.09
N SER A 41 -9.81 45.38 34.83
CA SER A 41 -10.20 46.15 33.63
C SER A 41 -9.46 45.57 32.42
N ASP A 42 -10.23 45.09 31.44
CA ASP A 42 -9.83 44.91 30.04
C ASP A 42 -9.66 46.30 29.37
N PRO A 43 -8.99 46.48 28.20
CA PRO A 43 -8.60 45.45 27.21
C PRO A 43 -7.26 45.70 26.44
N LEU A 44 -7.00 44.80 25.48
CA LEU A 44 -6.16 44.91 24.25
C LEU A 44 -4.66 44.64 24.40
N ASP A 45 -4.31 43.37 24.16
CA ASP A 45 -2.96 42.90 23.86
C ASP A 45 -2.40 43.54 22.60
N SER A 46 -1.29 44.25 22.79
CA SER A 46 -0.34 44.70 21.81
C SER A 46 0.68 43.60 21.50
N ASP A 47 0.94 43.40 20.21
CA ASP A 47 2.23 43.08 19.59
C ASP A 47 3.22 42.22 20.40
N PHE A 48 3.25 40.93 20.08
CA PHE A 48 4.46 40.11 20.14
C PHE A 48 4.68 39.48 18.77
N GLU A 49 5.40 40.21 17.91
CA GLU A 49 6.29 39.58 16.94
C GLU A 49 7.50 39.05 17.72
N ASP A 50 7.73 37.75 17.64
CA ASP A 50 9.08 37.21 17.84
C ASP A 50 9.30 36.12 16.77
N ASP A 51 10.06 36.53 15.76
CA ASP A 51 10.68 35.71 14.73
C ASP A 51 11.73 34.80 15.37
N PHE A 52 11.62 33.47 15.20
CA PHE A 52 12.80 32.61 15.24
C PHE A 52 12.68 31.47 14.23
N GLU A 53 13.34 31.68 13.10
CA GLU A 53 13.60 30.71 12.04
C GLU A 53 14.24 29.42 12.55
N SER A 54 13.54 28.29 12.41
CA SER A 54 14.20 27.01 12.05
C SER A 54 13.31 26.10 11.20
N SER A 55 12.36 26.68 10.46
CA SER A 55 11.63 25.98 9.40
C SER A 55 12.52 25.79 8.15
N LYS A 56 13.61 25.02 8.26
CA LYS A 56 14.22 24.49 7.03
C LYS A 56 13.20 23.54 6.41
N SER A 57 12.63 23.97 5.28
CA SER A 57 11.67 23.22 4.46
C SER A 57 12.08 21.76 4.40
N LYS A 58 11.15 20.84 4.68
CA LYS A 58 11.36 19.41 4.42
C LYS A 58 11.67 19.26 2.92
N THR A 59 12.94 19.14 2.56
CA THR A 59 13.38 19.23 1.17
C THR A 59 13.17 17.90 0.46
N ASP A 60 12.66 17.98 -0.76
CA ASP A 60 12.73 16.92 -1.74
C ASP A 60 14.20 16.50 -2.00
N THR A 61 14.40 15.30 -2.54
CA THR A 61 15.73 14.81 -2.93
C THR A 61 15.71 14.43 -4.40
N SER A 62 16.63 15.01 -5.17
CA SER A 62 16.85 14.67 -6.57
C SER A 62 17.85 13.51 -6.74
N ALA A 63 17.79 12.82 -7.87
CA ALA A 63 18.80 11.81 -8.23
C ALA A 63 20.24 12.36 -8.25
N LEU A 64 20.44 13.64 -8.59
CA LEU A 64 21.78 14.25 -8.57
C LEU A 64 22.31 14.37 -7.13
N GLU A 65 21.49 14.88 -6.21
CA GLU A 65 21.88 14.98 -4.80
C GLU A 65 22.12 13.59 -4.20
N ALA A 66 21.28 12.61 -4.53
CA ALA A 66 21.45 11.24 -4.05
C ALA A 66 22.76 10.61 -4.54
N ARG A 67 23.10 10.79 -5.82
CA ARG A 67 24.40 10.37 -6.37
C ARG A 67 25.59 11.09 -5.73
N ASN A 68 25.38 12.29 -5.20
CA ASN A 68 26.38 13.04 -4.46
C ASN A 68 26.42 12.68 -2.96
N GLY A 69 25.74 11.61 -2.54
CA GLY A 69 25.78 11.08 -1.17
C GLY A 69 24.66 11.55 -0.25
N LYS A 70 23.69 12.34 -0.73
CA LYS A 70 22.48 12.67 0.05
C LYS A 70 21.61 11.41 0.16
N ASP A 71 21.02 11.17 1.33
CA ASP A 71 20.05 10.09 1.51
C ASP A 71 18.84 10.29 0.59
N ILE A 72 18.33 9.21 -0.02
CA ILE A 72 17.22 9.27 -0.99
C ILE A 72 15.93 9.82 -0.39
N GLN A 73 15.70 9.64 0.92
CA GLN A 73 14.57 10.23 1.65
C GLN A 73 14.90 11.62 2.23
N GLY A 74 16.14 12.06 2.08
CA GLY A 74 16.66 13.31 2.62
C GLY A 74 16.83 13.27 4.13
N ILE A 75 17.08 12.08 4.71
CA ILE A 75 17.37 11.93 6.13
C ILE A 75 18.79 12.49 6.40
N PRO A 76 18.95 13.49 7.27
CA PRO A 76 20.24 14.12 7.52
C PRO A 76 21.03 13.31 8.56
N TRP A 77 21.50 12.12 8.17
CA TRP A 77 22.24 11.21 9.04
C TRP A 77 23.46 11.87 9.70
N GLU A 78 24.09 12.83 9.03
CA GLU A 78 25.21 13.62 9.53
C GLU A 78 24.88 14.52 10.74
N ARG A 79 23.58 14.73 11.01
CA ARG A 79 23.09 15.52 12.16
C ARG A 79 22.53 14.65 13.28
N LEU A 80 22.54 13.33 13.12
CA LEU A 80 22.02 12.38 14.10
C LEU A 80 23.17 11.74 14.88
N ASN A 81 22.87 11.25 16.07
CA ASN A 81 23.85 10.60 16.96
C ASN A 81 24.17 9.15 16.55
N PHE A 82 23.66 8.69 15.41
CA PHE A 82 23.84 7.37 14.86
C PHE A 82 23.89 7.44 13.34
N SER A 83 24.67 6.56 12.74
CA SER A 83 24.73 6.35 11.31
C SER A 83 23.46 5.66 10.79
N ARG A 84 23.27 5.73 9.46
CA ARG A 84 22.20 5.00 8.76
C ARG A 84 22.24 3.50 9.05
N ASP A 85 23.44 2.92 9.08
CA ASP A 85 23.63 1.48 9.27
C ASP A 85 23.35 1.05 10.71
N GLU A 86 23.81 1.81 11.71
CA GLU A 86 23.46 1.58 13.11
C GLU A 86 21.94 1.65 13.34
N TYR A 87 21.28 2.64 12.72
CA TYR A 87 19.83 2.75 12.77
C TYR A 87 19.14 1.56 12.10
N ARG A 88 19.61 1.12 10.92
CA ARG A 88 19.10 -0.06 10.22
C ARG A 88 19.27 -1.33 11.04
N GLU A 89 20.41 -1.55 11.68
CA GLU A 89 20.62 -2.71 12.56
C GLU A 89 19.67 -2.69 13.74
N THR A 90 19.50 -1.52 14.36
CA THR A 90 18.57 -1.33 15.49
C THR A 90 17.14 -1.62 15.05
N ARG A 91 16.74 -1.09 13.90
CA ARG A 91 15.43 -1.30 13.28
C ARG A 91 15.14 -2.78 13.05
N LEU A 92 16.09 -3.55 12.52
CA LEU A 92 15.94 -4.99 12.30
C LEU A 92 15.86 -5.80 13.62
N LYS A 93 16.59 -5.37 14.67
CA LYS A 93 16.54 -6.03 15.99
C LYS A 93 15.24 -5.75 16.73
N GLN A 94 14.68 -4.56 16.56
CA GLN A 94 13.47 -4.11 17.26
C GLN A 94 12.17 -4.50 16.55
N TYR A 95 12.20 -4.72 15.24
CA TYR A 95 11.00 -5.07 14.49
C TYR A 95 10.46 -6.44 14.92
N ARG A 96 9.26 -6.46 15.49
CA ARG A 96 8.58 -7.67 15.94
C ARG A 96 7.56 -8.10 14.89
N ASN A 97 7.78 -9.29 14.33
CA ASN A 97 6.78 -9.93 13.50
C ASN A 97 5.73 -10.60 14.37
N TYR A 98 4.48 -10.58 13.90
CA TYR A 98 3.47 -11.50 14.40
C TYR A 98 3.83 -12.94 13.97
N GLU A 99 3.77 -13.88 14.91
CA GLU A 99 4.21 -15.26 14.71
C GLU A 99 3.07 -16.24 15.02
N ASN A 100 2.47 -16.78 13.97
CA ASN A 100 1.54 -17.90 14.06
C ASN A 100 1.92 -18.99 13.05
N LEU A 101 3.18 -19.46 13.14
CA LEU A 101 3.73 -20.44 12.20
C LEU A 101 3.61 -21.86 12.75
N SER A 102 3.15 -22.78 11.91
CA SER A 102 3.14 -24.22 12.23
C SER A 102 4.52 -24.88 12.13
N ARG A 103 5.52 -24.20 11.57
CA ARG A 103 6.91 -24.66 11.40
C ARG A 103 7.89 -23.54 11.77
N SER A 104 9.15 -23.92 12.04
CA SER A 104 10.20 -22.94 12.34
C SER A 104 10.56 -22.10 11.11
N ARG A 105 11.07 -20.88 11.34
CA ARG A 105 11.60 -20.03 10.25
C ARG A 105 12.82 -20.65 9.56
N GLU A 106 13.65 -21.38 10.31
CA GLU A 106 14.82 -22.06 9.74
C GLU A 106 14.41 -23.13 8.72
N ASP A 107 13.27 -23.78 8.92
CA ASP A 107 12.75 -24.75 7.95
C ASP A 107 12.16 -24.06 6.71
N LEU A 108 11.45 -22.94 6.90
CA LEU A 108 10.98 -22.11 5.78
C LEU A 108 12.14 -21.58 4.93
N ASP A 109 13.24 -21.19 5.58
CA ASP A 109 14.42 -20.65 4.90
C ASP A 109 15.08 -21.68 3.97
N LYS A 110 14.94 -22.97 4.27
CA LYS A 110 15.44 -24.06 3.40
C LYS A 110 14.61 -24.21 2.12
N GLU A 111 13.34 -23.83 2.14
CA GLU A 111 12.46 -23.83 0.96
C GLU A 111 12.70 -22.58 0.08
N CYS A 112 13.31 -21.53 0.64
CA CYS A 112 13.46 -20.24 -0.03
C CYS A 112 14.55 -20.27 -1.10
N LEU A 113 14.22 -19.66 -2.24
CA LEU A 113 15.12 -19.42 -3.34
C LEU A 113 16.28 -18.53 -2.87
N GLN A 114 17.50 -18.93 -3.23
CA GLN A 114 18.68 -18.12 -3.00
C GLN A 114 18.73 -16.98 -4.03
N ILE A 115 18.72 -15.74 -3.55
CA ILE A 115 18.67 -14.54 -4.38
C ILE A 115 20.08 -13.94 -4.48
N GLU A 116 20.54 -13.73 -5.71
CA GLU A 116 21.69 -12.88 -5.98
C GLU A 116 21.26 -11.41 -5.85
N LYS A 117 21.62 -10.80 -4.72
CA LYS A 117 21.37 -9.38 -4.42
C LYS A 117 22.36 -8.47 -5.17
N GLY A 118 22.00 -7.20 -5.29
CA GLY A 118 22.90 -6.15 -5.80
C GLY A 118 22.75 -5.86 -7.29
N LYS A 119 21.77 -6.47 -7.97
CA LYS A 119 21.35 -5.98 -9.29
C LYS A 119 20.60 -4.66 -9.12
N ALA A 120 20.64 -3.84 -10.17
CA ALA A 120 19.89 -2.60 -10.25
C ALA A 120 19.03 -2.62 -11.53
N PHE A 121 17.71 -2.65 -11.34
CA PHE A 121 16.70 -2.68 -12.39
C PHE A 121 15.98 -1.33 -12.51
N TYR A 122 15.82 -0.63 -11.38
CA TYR A 122 15.20 0.70 -11.31
C TYR A 122 16.11 1.64 -10.52
N ASP A 123 16.45 2.78 -11.12
CA ASP A 123 17.28 3.81 -10.53
C ASP A 123 16.44 4.87 -9.82
N PHE A 124 16.89 5.28 -8.63
CA PHE A 124 16.25 6.39 -7.91
C PHE A 124 16.27 7.66 -8.77
N GLN A 125 15.09 8.25 -8.94
CA GLN A 125 14.91 9.45 -9.74
C GLN A 125 14.61 10.67 -8.88
N PHE A 126 13.66 10.54 -7.94
CA PHE A 126 13.19 11.66 -7.16
C PHE A 126 12.46 11.20 -5.90
N ASN A 127 12.54 12.02 -4.86
CA ASN A 127 11.74 11.90 -3.66
C ASN A 127 11.04 13.21 -3.38
N THR A 128 9.72 13.19 -3.19
CA THR A 128 8.98 14.37 -2.74
C THR A 128 8.33 14.19 -1.39
N ARG A 129 8.44 15.21 -0.54
CA ARG A 129 7.79 15.30 0.78
C ARG A 129 6.48 16.09 0.71
N LEU A 130 6.16 16.67 -0.45
CA LEU A 130 4.95 17.49 -0.68
C LEU A 130 3.67 16.64 -0.72
N VAL A 131 3.77 15.43 -1.26
CA VAL A 131 2.70 14.43 -1.27
C VAL A 131 3.18 13.19 -0.53
N LYS A 132 2.38 12.71 0.41
CA LYS A 132 2.71 11.53 1.22
C LYS A 132 1.45 10.81 1.63
N SER A 133 1.57 9.49 1.76
CA SER A 133 0.51 8.74 2.42
C SER A 133 0.52 9.03 3.92
N THR A 134 -0.66 9.08 4.50
CA THR A 134 -0.85 9.32 5.94
C THR A 134 -1.70 8.25 6.60
N ILE A 135 -2.17 7.26 5.84
CA ILE A 135 -2.85 6.10 6.41
C ILE A 135 -1.81 5.03 6.69
N VAL A 136 -1.88 4.49 7.90
CA VAL A 136 -1.16 3.31 8.32
C VAL A 136 -2.21 2.32 8.80
N HIS A 137 -2.21 1.12 8.21
CA HIS A 137 -3.03 0.01 8.68
C HIS A 137 -2.30 -1.29 8.39
N PHE A 138 -2.30 -2.23 9.33
CA PHE A 138 -1.46 -3.42 9.21
C PHE A 138 -1.78 -4.33 8.01
N GLN A 139 -3.03 -4.29 7.50
CA GLN A 139 -3.50 -5.11 6.37
C GLN A 139 -3.40 -4.41 5.00
N LEU A 140 -3.39 -3.08 4.94
CA LEU A 140 -3.76 -2.34 3.70
C LEU A 140 -2.54 -1.74 3.02
N ARG A 141 -2.31 -2.04 1.74
CA ARG A 141 -1.17 -1.53 0.93
C ARG A 141 -1.53 -1.10 -0.50
N ASN A 142 -2.82 -0.93 -0.80
CA ASN A 142 -3.30 -0.49 -2.12
C ASN A 142 -3.73 0.99 -2.08
N LEU A 143 -2.83 1.87 -1.62
CA LEU A 143 -3.09 3.32 -1.47
C LEU A 143 -2.26 4.19 -2.42
N LEU A 144 -1.63 3.57 -3.41
CA LEU A 144 -0.80 4.21 -4.44
C LEU A 144 -1.08 3.56 -5.80
N TRP A 145 -1.31 4.37 -6.83
CA TRP A 145 -1.60 3.87 -8.17
C TRP A 145 -1.06 4.77 -9.28
N ALA A 146 -0.13 4.26 -10.09
CA ALA A 146 0.40 4.94 -11.25
C ALA A 146 -0.48 4.70 -12.48
N THR A 147 -0.76 5.76 -13.24
CA THR A 147 -1.54 5.71 -14.50
C THR A 147 -0.70 6.08 -15.71
N SER A 148 0.49 6.64 -15.50
CA SER A 148 1.52 6.86 -16.49
C SER A 148 2.88 6.88 -15.78
N LYS A 149 3.98 7.01 -16.53
CA LYS A 149 5.31 7.29 -15.97
C LYS A 149 5.36 8.57 -15.12
N HIS A 150 4.40 9.47 -15.30
CA HIS A 150 4.41 10.80 -14.70
C HIS A 150 3.21 11.12 -13.83
N ASP A 151 2.20 10.24 -13.78
CA ASP A 151 0.93 10.49 -13.10
C ASP A 151 0.64 9.37 -12.12
N VAL A 152 0.61 9.74 -10.84
CA VAL A 152 0.37 8.80 -9.75
C VAL A 152 -0.69 9.35 -8.81
N TYR A 153 -1.53 8.47 -8.31
CA TYR A 153 -2.60 8.77 -7.37
C TYR A 153 -2.26 8.15 -6.03
N LEU A 154 -2.43 8.89 -4.96
CA LEU A 154 -2.15 8.42 -3.61
C LEU A 154 -3.15 8.99 -2.61
N MET A 155 -3.39 8.24 -1.54
CA MET A 155 -4.17 8.72 -0.42
C MET A 155 -3.34 9.68 0.44
N GLN A 156 -3.89 10.84 0.82
CA GLN A 156 -3.35 11.77 1.81
C GLN A 156 -4.49 12.34 2.66
N ASN A 157 -4.44 12.11 3.98
CA ASN A 157 -5.47 12.42 4.98
C ASN A 157 -6.88 11.89 4.65
N TYR A 158 -7.72 12.72 4.05
CA TYR A 158 -9.09 12.35 3.61
C TYR A 158 -9.25 12.51 2.11
N SER A 159 -8.13 12.57 1.40
CA SER A 159 -8.10 13.00 0.01
C SER A 159 -7.31 12.02 -0.84
N VAL A 160 -7.86 11.66 -2.00
CA VAL A 160 -7.04 11.09 -3.06
C VAL A 160 -6.41 12.26 -3.81
N MET A 161 -5.08 12.28 -3.82
CA MET A 161 -4.27 13.25 -4.52
C MET A 161 -3.78 12.64 -5.82
N HIS A 162 -3.83 13.41 -6.91
CA HIS A 162 -3.05 13.16 -8.12
C HIS A 162 -1.75 13.95 -8.00
N TRP A 163 -0.63 13.31 -8.26
CA TRP A 163 0.69 13.92 -8.37
C TRP A 163 1.21 13.75 -9.78
N SER A 164 1.60 14.88 -10.39
CA SER A 164 2.34 14.88 -11.65
C SER A 164 3.83 15.01 -11.36
N SER A 165 4.59 13.94 -11.59
CA SER A 165 6.06 13.95 -11.50
C SER A 165 6.70 14.85 -12.56
N LEU A 166 6.08 15.00 -13.73
CA LEU A 166 6.57 15.90 -14.77
C LEU A 166 6.43 17.37 -14.38
N LEU A 167 5.25 17.76 -13.85
CA LEU A 167 4.97 19.14 -13.47
C LEU A 167 5.35 19.48 -12.02
N ARG A 168 5.77 18.47 -11.24
CA ARG A 168 6.04 18.55 -9.80
C ARG A 168 4.90 19.23 -9.02
N ARG A 169 3.66 18.83 -9.35
CA ARG A 169 2.45 19.44 -8.79
C ARG A 169 1.42 18.39 -8.38
N GLY A 170 0.84 18.60 -7.21
CA GLY A 170 -0.31 17.85 -6.72
C GLY A 170 -1.64 18.53 -7.04
N LYS A 171 -2.68 17.72 -7.23
CA LYS A 171 -4.08 18.15 -7.33
C LYS A 171 -4.97 17.18 -6.55
N GLU A 172 -5.85 17.71 -5.71
CA GLU A 172 -6.87 16.90 -5.05
C GLU A 172 -7.91 16.43 -6.08
N VAL A 173 -8.19 15.12 -6.12
CA VAL A 173 -9.16 14.53 -7.07
C VAL A 173 -10.43 14.00 -6.39
N LEU A 174 -10.32 13.58 -5.13
CA LEU A 174 -11.45 13.15 -4.30
C LEU A 174 -11.17 13.61 -2.88
N ASN A 175 -12.15 14.23 -2.22
CA ASN A 175 -12.08 14.58 -0.80
C ASN A 175 -13.30 13.95 -0.11
N VAL A 176 -13.04 13.10 0.88
CA VAL A 176 -14.06 12.36 1.62
C VAL A 176 -14.30 12.88 3.04
N ALA A 177 -13.67 14.00 3.41
CA ALA A 177 -13.90 14.65 4.70
C ALA A 177 -15.31 15.25 4.80
N LYS A 178 -15.87 15.67 3.65
CA LYS A 178 -17.25 16.18 3.55
C LYS A 178 -18.19 15.07 3.09
N PRO A 179 -19.50 15.17 3.41
CA PRO A 179 -20.50 14.24 2.89
C PRO A 179 -20.44 14.16 1.36
N ILE A 180 -20.38 12.93 0.85
CA ILE A 180 -20.33 12.61 -0.56
C ILE A 180 -21.76 12.35 -1.02
N VAL A 181 -22.20 13.10 -2.01
CA VAL A 181 -23.49 12.89 -2.67
C VAL A 181 -23.22 12.38 -4.09
N PRO A 182 -23.72 11.19 -4.47
CA PRO A 182 -23.52 10.65 -5.80
C PRO A 182 -24.26 11.50 -6.84
N THR A 183 -23.62 11.69 -7.99
CA THR A 183 -24.13 12.50 -9.10
C THR A 183 -25.06 11.71 -10.02
N LEU A 184 -24.84 10.40 -10.19
CA LEU A 184 -25.70 9.55 -11.00
C LEU A 184 -26.88 9.06 -10.17
N ARG A 185 -28.09 9.21 -10.74
CA ARG A 185 -29.34 8.69 -10.18
C ARG A 185 -30.20 8.16 -11.32
N HIS A 186 -30.49 6.87 -11.29
CA HIS A 186 -31.52 6.27 -12.14
C HIS A 186 -32.22 5.14 -11.37
N PRO A 187 -33.45 4.76 -11.76
CA PRO A 187 -34.17 3.68 -11.10
C PRO A 187 -33.33 2.40 -11.00
N GLY A 188 -33.38 1.74 -9.84
CA GLY A 188 -32.64 0.50 -9.56
C GLY A 188 -31.19 0.69 -9.11
N LEU A 189 -30.62 1.89 -9.20
CA LEU A 189 -29.29 2.17 -8.68
C LEU A 189 -29.32 2.35 -7.16
N LEU A 190 -28.64 1.47 -6.42
CA LEU A 190 -28.60 1.47 -4.95
C LEU A 190 -27.62 2.51 -4.37
N SER A 191 -27.44 3.66 -5.02
CA SER A 191 -26.51 4.69 -4.56
C SER A 191 -27.01 5.37 -3.29
N GLN A 192 -26.11 5.61 -2.33
CA GLN A 192 -26.39 6.28 -1.06
C GLN A 192 -25.34 7.35 -0.79
N SER A 193 -25.74 8.46 -0.17
CA SER A 193 -24.78 9.45 0.30
C SER A 193 -23.94 8.86 1.43
N LEU A 194 -22.65 9.19 1.45
CA LEU A 194 -21.72 8.74 2.47
C LEU A 194 -21.18 9.93 3.27
N SER A 195 -20.79 9.70 4.52
CA SER A 195 -20.18 10.72 5.37
C SER A 195 -19.18 10.09 6.31
N ARG A 196 -18.14 10.84 6.72
CA ARG A 196 -17.09 10.37 7.63
C ARG A 196 -16.32 9.15 7.09
N VAL A 197 -16.19 9.06 5.76
CA VAL A 197 -15.49 7.94 5.12
C VAL A 197 -14.00 8.03 5.42
N GLN A 198 -13.42 6.90 5.78
CA GLN A 198 -11.97 6.68 5.79
C GLN A 198 -11.66 5.68 4.68
N ILE A 199 -10.83 6.07 3.72
CA ILE A 199 -10.47 5.21 2.59
C ILE A 199 -9.50 4.13 3.07
N SER A 200 -9.83 2.87 2.84
CA SER A 200 -8.98 1.71 3.17
C SER A 200 -8.17 1.22 1.96
N THR A 201 -8.66 1.45 0.75
CA THR A 201 -8.07 0.89 -0.47
C THR A 201 -8.52 1.67 -1.70
N MET A 202 -7.72 1.67 -2.76
CA MET A 202 -8.07 2.33 -4.01
C MET A 202 -7.45 1.64 -5.24
N ALA A 203 -8.10 1.82 -6.37
CA ALA A 203 -7.61 1.45 -7.69
C ALA A 203 -7.92 2.55 -8.70
N VAL A 204 -7.00 2.79 -9.63
CA VAL A 204 -7.20 3.74 -10.73
C VAL A 204 -6.93 3.05 -12.05
N LYS A 205 -7.95 2.88 -12.88
CA LYS A 205 -7.76 2.29 -14.21
C LYS A 205 -8.41 3.16 -15.25
N GLU A 206 -7.65 3.46 -16.31
CA GLU A 206 -8.07 4.37 -17.38
C GLU A 206 -8.53 5.72 -16.81
N ASN A 207 -9.82 6.05 -16.90
CA ASN A 207 -10.39 7.28 -16.38
C ASN A 207 -11.16 7.08 -15.06
N PHE A 208 -10.98 5.94 -14.40
CA PHE A 208 -11.89 5.48 -13.37
C PHE A 208 -11.15 5.24 -12.04
N LEU A 209 -11.51 6.02 -11.03
CA LEU A 209 -11.03 5.90 -9.65
C LEU A 209 -12.09 5.18 -8.82
N VAL A 210 -11.69 4.08 -8.19
CA VAL A 210 -12.49 3.34 -7.22
C VAL A 210 -11.79 3.41 -5.86
N ALA A 211 -12.55 3.67 -4.80
CA ALA A 211 -12.06 3.62 -3.43
C ALA A 211 -13.01 2.80 -2.56
N GLY A 212 -12.43 1.97 -1.68
CA GLY A 212 -13.13 1.28 -0.60
C GLY A 212 -12.90 2.00 0.73
N GLY A 213 -13.81 1.82 1.69
CA GLY A 213 -13.68 2.40 3.03
C GLY A 213 -13.67 1.39 4.18
N PHE A 214 -13.28 1.88 5.36
CA PHE A 214 -13.18 1.11 6.60
C PHE A 214 -14.52 0.60 7.15
N GLN A 215 -15.65 1.17 6.73
CA GLN A 215 -16.98 0.71 7.13
C GLN A 215 -17.69 -0.01 5.96
N GLY A 216 -16.93 -0.54 5.00
CA GLY A 216 -17.49 -1.25 3.87
C GLY A 216 -18.13 -0.33 2.85
N GLU A 217 -17.61 0.89 2.71
CA GLU A 217 -18.00 1.81 1.64
C GLU A 217 -17.37 1.42 0.31
N LEU A 218 -18.05 1.82 -0.77
CA LEU A 218 -17.55 1.82 -2.14
C LEU A 218 -17.83 3.19 -2.76
N ILE A 219 -16.80 3.81 -3.33
CA ILE A 219 -16.84 5.10 -4.00
C ILE A 219 -16.28 4.94 -5.40
N CYS A 220 -16.99 5.46 -6.38
CA CYS A 220 -16.68 5.38 -7.81
C CYS A 220 -16.68 6.78 -8.41
N LYS A 221 -15.55 7.21 -8.95
CA LYS A 221 -15.39 8.53 -9.58
C LYS A 221 -14.81 8.38 -10.99
N LYS A 222 -15.47 9.02 -11.96
CA LYS A 222 -14.90 9.26 -13.29
C LYS A 222 -14.00 10.50 -13.21
N LEU A 223 -12.71 10.34 -13.48
CA LEU A 223 -11.67 11.38 -13.32
C LEU A 223 -11.87 12.56 -14.28
N ASN A 224 -12.51 12.33 -15.42
CA ASN A 224 -12.86 13.36 -16.39
C ASN A 224 -14.17 14.10 -16.07
N GLN A 225 -14.87 13.73 -14.98
CA GLN A 225 -16.13 14.36 -14.57
C GLN A 225 -16.02 14.95 -13.15
N PRO A 226 -16.72 16.06 -12.87
CA PRO A 226 -16.82 16.59 -11.52
C PRO A 226 -17.66 15.67 -10.62
N GLY A 227 -17.39 15.70 -9.32
CA GLY A 227 -18.14 14.92 -8.32
C GLY A 227 -17.87 13.42 -8.33
N VAL A 228 -18.61 12.70 -7.49
CA VAL A 228 -18.57 11.24 -7.37
C VAL A 228 -19.71 10.66 -8.21
N ALA A 229 -19.40 9.70 -9.07
CA ALA A 229 -20.38 9.11 -9.97
C ALA A 229 -21.35 8.23 -9.18
N PHE A 230 -20.81 7.36 -8.33
CA PHE A 230 -21.56 6.43 -7.50
C PHE A 230 -20.88 6.25 -6.15
N CYS A 231 -21.66 6.11 -5.10
CA CYS A 231 -21.17 5.63 -3.82
C CYS A 231 -22.28 4.91 -3.06
N THR A 232 -21.91 3.96 -2.20
CA THR A 232 -22.82 3.25 -1.29
C THR A 232 -22.04 2.54 -0.19
N LYS A 233 -22.74 2.10 0.87
CA LYS A 233 -22.26 1.03 1.76
C LYS A 233 -22.60 -0.32 1.12
N ILE A 234 -21.63 -1.22 0.95
CA ILE A 234 -21.82 -2.50 0.24
C ILE A 234 -22.12 -3.67 1.19
N THR A 235 -22.03 -3.42 2.49
CA THR A 235 -22.28 -4.36 3.56
C THR A 235 -23.13 -3.73 4.66
N THR A 236 -23.86 -4.58 5.39
CA THR A 236 -24.63 -4.18 6.57
C THR A 236 -23.88 -4.43 7.87
N ASP A 237 -22.75 -5.13 7.81
CA ASP A 237 -21.87 -5.35 8.96
C ASP A 237 -21.08 -4.05 9.25
N GLU A 238 -21.13 -3.58 10.49
CA GLU A 238 -20.51 -2.32 10.89
C GLU A 238 -18.98 -2.36 10.87
N ASN A 239 -18.39 -3.57 10.93
CA ASN A 239 -16.94 -3.78 10.98
C ASN A 239 -16.37 -4.36 9.67
N ALA A 240 -17.18 -4.41 8.61
CA ALA A 240 -16.78 -5.04 7.36
C ALA A 240 -16.01 -4.09 6.43
N ILE A 241 -14.75 -3.84 6.76
CA ILE A 241 -13.77 -3.11 5.94
C ILE A 241 -13.80 -3.61 4.49
N THR A 242 -13.76 -2.70 3.53
CA THR A 242 -13.41 -3.01 2.14
C THR A 242 -11.89 -3.12 2.03
N ASN A 243 -11.33 -4.33 2.12
CA ASN A 243 -9.88 -4.54 2.20
C ASN A 243 -9.16 -4.29 0.87
N ALA A 244 -9.76 -4.73 -0.23
CA ALA A 244 -9.22 -4.54 -1.56
C ALA A 244 -10.32 -4.16 -2.55
N VAL A 245 -9.97 -3.26 -3.46
CA VAL A 245 -10.75 -3.00 -4.68
C VAL A 245 -9.83 -3.18 -5.88
N ASP A 246 -10.37 -3.76 -6.94
CA ASP A 246 -9.67 -3.88 -8.22
C ASP A 246 -10.63 -3.59 -9.38
N VAL A 247 -10.07 -3.13 -10.50
CA VAL A 247 -10.80 -2.81 -11.72
C VAL A 247 -10.23 -3.64 -12.87
N TYR A 248 -11.06 -4.50 -13.46
CA TYR A 248 -10.63 -5.45 -14.48
C TYR A 248 -11.59 -5.49 -15.67
N HIS A 249 -11.13 -6.02 -16.79
CA HIS A 249 -12.04 -6.37 -17.89
C HIS A 249 -12.38 -7.84 -17.77
N ASN A 250 -13.65 -8.16 -17.84
CA ASN A 250 -14.07 -9.54 -17.98
C ASN A 250 -13.73 -10.06 -19.41
N PRO A 251 -13.94 -11.36 -19.70
CA PRO A 251 -13.59 -11.94 -21.00
C PRO A 251 -14.33 -11.32 -22.20
N ASN A 252 -15.44 -10.60 -21.97
CA ASN A 252 -16.19 -9.92 -23.03
C ASN A 252 -15.79 -8.45 -23.22
N GLY A 253 -14.80 -7.97 -22.48
CA GLY A 253 -14.26 -6.60 -22.55
C GLY A 253 -14.97 -5.58 -21.66
N SER A 254 -16.08 -5.94 -21.01
CA SER A 254 -16.76 -5.04 -20.09
C SER A 254 -15.95 -4.81 -18.82
N MET A 255 -15.86 -3.57 -18.39
CA MET A 255 -15.13 -3.20 -17.17
C MET A 255 -15.95 -3.58 -15.91
N ARG A 256 -15.28 -4.16 -14.93
CA ARG A 256 -15.84 -4.65 -13.68
C ARG A 256 -15.05 -4.09 -12.51
N ILE A 257 -15.75 -3.91 -11.39
CA ILE A 257 -15.17 -3.55 -10.10
C ILE A 257 -15.33 -4.77 -9.20
N MET A 258 -14.23 -5.24 -8.61
CA MET A 258 -14.24 -6.29 -7.61
C MET A 258 -13.92 -5.69 -6.25
N THR A 259 -14.67 -6.08 -5.22
CA THR A 259 -14.38 -5.71 -3.83
C THR A 259 -14.17 -6.97 -3.00
N ALA A 260 -13.19 -6.94 -2.11
CA ALA A 260 -12.94 -7.95 -1.10
C ALA A 260 -13.19 -7.33 0.28
N ASN A 261 -13.95 -8.01 1.13
CA ASN A 261 -14.45 -7.45 2.38
C ASN A 261 -14.25 -8.40 3.57
N ASN A 262 -14.20 -7.80 4.76
CA ASN A 262 -14.13 -8.54 6.04
C ASN A 262 -15.36 -9.39 6.34
N ASP A 263 -16.51 -9.09 5.71
CA ASP A 263 -17.74 -9.90 5.85
C ASP A 263 -17.70 -11.24 5.08
N ALA A 264 -16.50 -11.73 4.79
CA ALA A 264 -16.23 -12.94 4.04
C ALA A 264 -16.83 -12.95 2.61
N GLN A 265 -17.10 -11.77 2.03
CA GLN A 265 -17.65 -11.70 0.68
C GLN A 265 -16.76 -10.97 -0.31
N VAL A 266 -16.82 -11.46 -1.55
CA VAL A 266 -16.36 -10.77 -2.75
C VAL A 266 -17.57 -10.30 -3.53
N ARG A 267 -17.58 -9.03 -3.95
CA ARG A 267 -18.68 -8.45 -4.74
C ARG A 267 -18.16 -7.98 -6.08
N VAL A 268 -18.94 -8.20 -7.13
CA VAL A 268 -18.61 -7.73 -8.48
C VAL A 268 -19.67 -6.75 -8.94
N PHE A 269 -19.25 -5.57 -9.37
CA PHE A 269 -20.10 -4.54 -9.93
C PHE A 269 -19.76 -4.29 -11.39
N ASP A 270 -20.77 -3.94 -12.17
CA ASP A 270 -20.58 -3.35 -13.49
C ASP A 270 -20.01 -1.92 -13.35
N ALA A 271 -18.93 -1.59 -14.06
CA ALA A 271 -18.31 -0.26 -13.93
C ALA A 271 -19.04 0.85 -14.71
N GLU A 272 -19.95 0.50 -15.63
CA GLU A 272 -20.70 1.46 -16.44
C GLU A 272 -21.95 1.94 -15.69
N ASN A 273 -22.71 1.01 -15.12
CA ASN A 273 -23.99 1.29 -14.46
C ASN A 273 -24.01 1.01 -12.94
N PHE A 274 -22.91 0.52 -12.37
CA PHE A 274 -22.75 0.25 -10.92
C PHE A 274 -23.75 -0.77 -10.34
N ALA A 275 -24.38 -1.58 -11.18
CA ALA A 275 -25.18 -2.70 -10.72
C ALA A 275 -24.27 -3.75 -10.05
N CYS A 276 -24.68 -4.21 -8.87
CA CYS A 276 -24.06 -5.38 -8.23
C CYS A 276 -24.47 -6.62 -9.02
N LEU A 277 -23.52 -7.21 -9.76
CA LEU A 277 -23.76 -8.37 -10.61
C LEU A 277 -23.68 -9.67 -9.83
N ASN A 278 -22.72 -9.78 -8.91
CA ASN A 278 -22.47 -11.00 -8.16
C ASN A 278 -22.04 -10.72 -6.72
N ARG A 279 -22.29 -11.70 -5.86
CA ARG A 279 -21.81 -11.78 -4.47
C ARG A 279 -21.37 -13.21 -4.19
N PHE A 280 -20.11 -13.39 -3.83
CA PHE A 280 -19.51 -14.69 -3.54
C PHE A 280 -19.14 -14.73 -2.06
N SER A 281 -19.60 -15.75 -1.35
CA SER A 281 -19.30 -15.95 0.07
C SER A 281 -18.19 -16.98 0.26
N PHE A 282 -17.28 -16.68 1.18
CA PHE A 282 -16.20 -17.55 1.61
C PHE A 282 -16.31 -17.84 3.12
N ASN A 283 -15.45 -18.72 3.63
CA ASN A 283 -15.51 -19.17 5.02
C ASN A 283 -14.77 -18.24 6.00
N TRP A 284 -14.19 -17.14 5.51
CA TRP A 284 -13.28 -16.26 6.24
C TRP A 284 -13.25 -14.87 5.61
N SER A 285 -12.80 -13.86 6.38
CA SER A 285 -12.61 -12.47 5.94
C SER A 285 -11.70 -12.41 4.71
N VAL A 286 -12.13 -11.75 3.63
CA VAL A 286 -11.35 -11.69 2.40
C VAL A 286 -10.43 -10.48 2.42
N ASN A 287 -9.13 -10.71 2.59
CA ASN A 287 -8.11 -9.67 2.71
C ASN A 287 -7.68 -9.12 1.34
N ASN A 288 -7.62 -9.95 0.29
CA ASN A 288 -7.27 -9.51 -1.05
C ASN A 288 -7.89 -10.39 -2.14
N THR A 289 -8.10 -9.79 -3.31
CA THR A 289 -8.41 -10.51 -4.54
C THR A 289 -7.56 -10.00 -5.70
N SER A 290 -7.33 -10.84 -6.71
CA SER A 290 -6.73 -10.41 -7.97
C SER A 290 -7.27 -11.27 -9.11
N VAL A 291 -7.68 -10.63 -10.20
CA VAL A 291 -8.27 -11.31 -11.36
C VAL A 291 -7.18 -11.60 -12.40
N SER A 292 -7.24 -12.79 -13.02
CA SER A 292 -6.31 -13.17 -14.08
C SER A 292 -6.40 -12.21 -15.27
N PRO A 293 -5.33 -12.05 -16.06
CA PRO A 293 -5.32 -11.12 -17.20
C PRO A 293 -6.41 -11.39 -18.24
N ASP A 294 -6.84 -12.64 -18.38
CA ASP A 294 -7.93 -13.04 -19.28
C ASP A 294 -9.35 -12.88 -18.68
N GLY A 295 -9.44 -12.43 -17.42
CA GLY A 295 -10.69 -12.15 -16.72
C GLY A 295 -11.47 -13.39 -16.25
N LYS A 296 -10.90 -14.59 -16.36
CA LYS A 296 -11.63 -15.85 -16.07
C LYS A 296 -11.44 -16.37 -14.66
N LEU A 297 -10.26 -16.18 -14.08
CA LEU A 297 -9.93 -16.69 -12.75
C LEU A 297 -9.76 -15.54 -11.77
N VAL A 298 -10.09 -15.78 -10.51
CA VAL A 298 -9.80 -14.88 -9.40
C VAL A 298 -9.07 -15.65 -8.31
N SER A 299 -7.96 -15.08 -7.83
CA SER A 299 -7.32 -15.49 -6.59
C SER A 299 -8.06 -14.85 -5.42
N VAL A 300 -8.41 -15.62 -4.40
CA VAL A 300 -9.08 -15.12 -3.20
C VAL A 300 -8.20 -15.44 -1.99
N LEU A 301 -7.80 -14.40 -1.26
CA LEU A 301 -6.90 -14.45 -0.10
C LEU A 301 -7.59 -13.87 1.13
N GLY A 302 -7.30 -14.39 2.31
CA GLY A 302 -7.91 -13.91 3.54
C GLY A 302 -7.37 -14.59 4.79
N ASP A 303 -8.24 -14.79 5.78
CA ASP A 303 -7.90 -15.41 7.08
C ASP A 303 -7.76 -16.95 6.96
N SER A 304 -6.97 -17.37 5.98
CA SER A 304 -6.60 -18.75 5.69
C SER A 304 -5.18 -18.81 5.13
N ALA A 305 -4.50 -19.90 5.45
CA ALA A 305 -3.20 -20.23 4.86
C ALA A 305 -3.28 -20.64 3.38
N GLU A 306 -4.48 -20.98 2.90
CA GLU A 306 -4.69 -21.36 1.50
C GLU A 306 -5.15 -20.17 0.66
N CYS A 307 -4.63 -20.05 -0.56
CA CYS A 307 -5.22 -19.18 -1.58
C CYS A 307 -6.23 -19.99 -2.40
N LEU A 308 -7.46 -19.51 -2.53
CA LEU A 308 -8.45 -20.14 -3.39
C LEU A 308 -8.35 -19.58 -4.81
N ILE A 309 -8.47 -20.45 -5.80
CA ILE A 309 -8.66 -20.08 -7.21
C ILE A 309 -10.11 -20.37 -7.55
N ALA A 310 -10.84 -19.33 -7.97
CA ALA A 310 -12.24 -19.42 -8.34
C ALA A 310 -12.50 -18.90 -9.75
N ASP A 311 -13.58 -19.35 -10.36
CA ASP A 311 -14.10 -18.76 -11.59
C ASP A 311 -14.65 -17.35 -11.30
N ALA A 312 -14.16 -16.34 -12.01
CA ALA A 312 -14.45 -14.93 -11.72
C ALA A 312 -15.92 -14.54 -12.02
N GLN A 313 -16.64 -15.33 -12.82
CA GLN A 313 -18.03 -15.07 -13.18
C GLN A 313 -19.02 -15.69 -12.19
N SER A 314 -18.75 -16.89 -11.71
CA SER A 314 -19.64 -17.68 -10.85
C SER A 314 -19.21 -17.73 -9.38
N GLY A 315 -17.95 -17.39 -9.08
CA GLY A 315 -17.36 -17.52 -7.75
C GLY A 315 -17.09 -18.96 -7.33
N LYS A 316 -17.30 -19.95 -8.22
CA LYS A 316 -17.06 -21.36 -7.91
C LYS A 316 -15.56 -21.60 -7.76
N VAL A 317 -15.15 -22.14 -6.62
CA VAL A 317 -13.77 -22.58 -6.39
C VAL A 317 -13.43 -23.74 -7.33
N VAL A 318 -12.35 -23.58 -8.08
CA VAL A 318 -11.83 -24.57 -9.04
C VAL A 318 -10.49 -25.17 -8.61
N GLY A 319 -9.83 -24.58 -7.62
CA GLY A 319 -8.60 -25.09 -7.03
C GLY A 319 -8.16 -24.28 -5.82
N ASN A 320 -7.09 -24.72 -5.19
CA ASN A 320 -6.49 -24.06 -4.05
C ASN A 320 -4.98 -24.26 -4.06
N LEU A 321 -4.27 -23.27 -3.54
CA LEU A 321 -2.82 -23.23 -3.45
C LEU A 321 -2.44 -23.40 -1.97
N LYS A 322 -1.64 -24.43 -1.69
CA LYS A 322 -1.23 -24.81 -0.33
C LYS A 322 0.27 -24.68 -0.18
N GLY A 323 0.70 -24.07 0.92
CA GLY A 323 2.13 -23.99 1.26
C GLY A 323 2.46 -22.82 2.18
N HIS A 324 1.71 -21.72 2.09
CA HIS A 324 1.80 -20.66 3.09
C HIS A 324 1.41 -21.17 4.48
N LEU A 325 1.95 -20.53 5.52
CA LEU A 325 1.74 -20.96 6.91
C LEU A 325 0.83 -20.05 7.72
N ASP A 326 0.41 -18.91 7.16
CA ASP A 326 -0.40 -17.91 7.87
C ASP A 326 -1.25 -17.11 6.85
N TYR A 327 -1.88 -16.00 7.24
CA TYR A 327 -2.80 -15.24 6.40
C TYR A 327 -2.11 -14.50 5.26
N SER A 328 -2.77 -14.52 4.10
CA SER A 328 -2.29 -13.85 2.89
C SER A 328 -2.94 -12.49 2.71
N PHE A 329 -2.15 -11.50 2.29
CA PHE A 329 -2.58 -10.09 2.18
C PHE A 329 -2.37 -9.49 0.79
N ALA A 330 -1.60 -10.16 -0.07
CA ALA A 330 -1.30 -9.65 -1.39
C ALA A 330 -1.31 -10.75 -2.43
N SER A 331 -1.86 -10.47 -3.60
CA SER A 331 -1.68 -11.30 -4.79
C SER A 331 -1.52 -10.44 -6.04
N ALA A 332 -0.79 -10.97 -7.02
CA ALA A 332 -0.66 -10.40 -8.34
C ALA A 332 -0.44 -11.48 -9.40
N TRP A 333 -1.15 -11.35 -10.51
CA TRP A 333 -0.94 -12.19 -11.68
C TRP A 333 0.20 -11.62 -12.53
N HIS A 334 1.07 -12.50 -13.01
CA HIS A 334 1.95 -12.17 -14.11
C HIS A 334 1.10 -11.94 -15.38
N PRO A 335 1.46 -10.98 -16.25
CA PRO A 335 0.63 -10.61 -17.41
C PRO A 335 0.42 -11.73 -18.44
N ASP A 336 1.25 -12.78 -18.45
CA ASP A 336 1.00 -13.98 -19.28
C ASP A 336 -0.11 -14.90 -18.75
N GLY A 337 -0.62 -14.63 -17.54
CA GLY A 337 -1.68 -15.40 -16.88
C GLY A 337 -1.27 -16.78 -16.38
N GLN A 338 0.02 -17.14 -16.41
CA GLN A 338 0.52 -18.46 -16.00
C GLN A 338 1.04 -18.47 -14.57
N ILE A 339 1.62 -17.37 -14.11
CA ILE A 339 2.15 -17.26 -12.75
C ILE A 339 1.25 -16.37 -11.90
N LEU A 340 0.88 -16.88 -10.72
CA LEU A 340 0.30 -16.09 -9.64
C LEU A 340 1.35 -15.94 -8.53
N ALA A 341 1.52 -14.74 -8.02
CA ALA A 341 2.32 -14.48 -6.82
C ALA A 341 1.41 -14.18 -5.63
N THR A 342 1.74 -14.70 -4.45
CA THR A 342 1.01 -14.45 -3.20
C THR A 342 1.98 -14.03 -2.09
N GLY A 343 1.67 -12.93 -1.40
CA GLY A 343 2.42 -12.41 -0.26
C GLY A 343 1.70 -12.66 1.07
N ASN A 344 2.46 -13.07 2.08
CA ASN A 344 1.91 -13.67 3.29
C ASN A 344 2.55 -13.16 4.60
N GLN A 345 1.81 -13.34 5.69
CA GLN A 345 2.26 -13.10 7.06
C GLN A 345 3.47 -13.95 7.47
N ASP A 346 3.66 -15.11 6.86
CA ASP A 346 4.81 -16.00 7.06
C ASP A 346 6.15 -15.45 6.53
N THR A 347 6.19 -14.18 6.13
CA THR A 347 7.36 -13.47 5.60
C THR A 347 7.82 -13.95 4.22
N THR A 348 7.00 -14.75 3.54
CA THR A 348 7.31 -15.23 2.19
C THR A 348 6.35 -14.69 1.13
N CYS A 349 6.88 -14.59 -0.08
CA CYS A 349 6.12 -14.53 -1.31
C CYS A 349 6.24 -15.89 -2.01
N ARG A 350 5.12 -16.54 -2.32
CA ARG A 350 5.12 -17.79 -3.10
C ARG A 350 4.66 -17.54 -4.53
N LEU A 351 5.29 -18.22 -5.47
CA LEU A 351 4.95 -18.19 -6.88
C LEU A 351 4.33 -19.52 -7.29
N TRP A 352 3.25 -19.45 -8.05
CA TRP A 352 2.43 -20.61 -8.40
C TRP A 352 2.23 -20.65 -9.91
N ASP A 353 2.50 -21.80 -10.52
CA ASP A 353 2.08 -22.05 -11.90
C ASP A 353 0.62 -22.50 -11.88
N ILE A 354 -0.28 -21.72 -12.46
CA ILE A 354 -1.71 -22.03 -12.40
C ILE A 354 -2.11 -23.27 -13.20
N ARG A 355 -1.21 -23.79 -14.03
CA ARG A 355 -1.39 -25.05 -14.75
C ARG A 355 -1.08 -26.25 -13.87
N ASN A 356 -0.36 -26.04 -12.74
CA ASN A 356 -0.07 -27.04 -11.74
C ASN A 356 -0.16 -26.46 -10.31
N LEU A 357 -1.34 -26.57 -9.70
CA LEU A 357 -1.64 -26.01 -8.38
C LEU A 357 -1.07 -26.82 -7.20
N SER A 358 -0.39 -27.95 -7.44
CA SER A 358 0.03 -28.86 -6.36
C SER A 358 1.13 -28.29 -5.47
N GLU A 359 1.99 -27.42 -6.01
CA GLU A 359 3.13 -26.85 -5.31
C GLU A 359 3.51 -25.46 -5.87
N SER A 360 4.23 -24.68 -5.07
CA SER A 360 4.81 -23.41 -5.53
C SER A 360 6.07 -23.66 -6.35
N VAL A 361 6.24 -22.94 -7.45
CA VAL A 361 7.45 -23.01 -8.30
C VAL A 361 8.66 -22.27 -7.69
N ALA A 362 8.40 -21.32 -6.80
CA ALA A 362 9.43 -20.64 -6.02
C ALA A 362 8.85 -20.07 -4.72
N VAL A 363 9.70 -19.95 -3.71
CA VAL A 363 9.43 -19.27 -2.44
C VAL A 363 10.50 -18.20 -2.25
N ILE A 364 10.09 -16.95 -2.04
CA ILE A 364 11.01 -15.82 -1.90
C ILE A 364 10.77 -15.22 -0.52
N LYS A 365 11.84 -15.05 0.26
CA LYS A 365 11.77 -14.52 1.62
C LYS A 365 11.88 -12.99 1.62
N GLY A 366 11.08 -12.34 2.48
CA GLY A 366 11.31 -10.95 2.90
C GLY A 366 12.55 -10.80 3.78
N ARG A 367 13.00 -9.58 3.97
CA ARG A 367 14.18 -9.24 4.78
C ARG A 367 13.82 -9.04 6.25
N MET A 368 12.70 -8.40 6.55
CA MET A 368 12.32 -7.97 7.90
C MET A 368 10.97 -8.54 8.33
N GLY A 369 9.99 -8.63 7.45
CA GLY A 369 8.66 -9.10 7.82
C GLY A 369 7.77 -9.53 6.67
N ALA A 370 6.47 -9.47 6.92
CA ALA A 370 5.45 -10.04 6.06
C ALA A 370 5.33 -9.36 4.69
N ILE A 371 4.96 -10.11 3.65
CA ILE A 371 4.78 -9.53 2.32
C ILE A 371 3.37 -8.99 2.18
N ARG A 372 3.25 -7.67 1.99
CA ARG A 372 1.98 -6.93 2.04
C ARG A 372 1.54 -6.32 0.72
N ALA A 373 2.43 -6.23 -0.27
CA ALA A 373 2.06 -5.93 -1.64
C ALA A 373 2.92 -6.72 -2.61
N VAL A 374 2.34 -7.12 -3.74
CA VAL A 374 3.03 -7.72 -4.87
C VAL A 374 2.47 -7.09 -6.14
N LYS A 375 3.33 -6.75 -7.10
CA LYS A 375 2.94 -6.24 -8.42
C LYS A 375 3.90 -6.78 -9.48
N PHE A 376 3.36 -7.18 -10.63
CA PHE A 376 4.17 -7.41 -11.83
C PHE A 376 4.22 -6.13 -12.67
N SER A 377 5.34 -5.90 -13.34
CA SER A 377 5.41 -4.91 -14.41
C SER A 377 4.51 -5.35 -15.57
N SER A 378 3.95 -4.40 -16.32
CA SER A 378 2.99 -4.70 -17.41
C SER A 378 3.60 -5.51 -18.55
N ASP A 379 4.91 -5.40 -18.77
CA ASP A 379 5.69 -6.21 -19.71
C ASP A 379 6.09 -7.59 -19.15
N GLY A 380 5.76 -7.87 -17.89
CA GLY A 380 6.08 -9.11 -17.18
C GLY A 380 7.56 -9.27 -16.83
N ARG A 381 8.43 -8.30 -17.12
CA ARG A 381 9.88 -8.47 -16.90
C ARG A 381 10.27 -8.49 -15.42
N PHE A 382 9.54 -7.75 -14.59
CA PHE A 382 9.86 -7.57 -13.18
C PHE A 382 8.68 -7.84 -12.28
N MET A 383 8.98 -8.33 -11.09
CA MET A 383 8.03 -8.43 -9.98
C MET A 383 8.56 -7.59 -8.83
N ALA A 384 7.74 -6.68 -8.31
CA ALA A 384 8.01 -5.98 -7.06
C ALA A 384 7.20 -6.61 -5.93
N MET A 385 7.81 -6.78 -4.77
CA MET A 385 7.11 -7.08 -3.52
C MET A 385 7.53 -6.09 -2.43
N ALA A 386 6.57 -5.69 -1.59
CA ALA A 386 6.80 -4.79 -0.48
C ALA A 386 6.49 -5.47 0.85
N GLU A 387 7.38 -5.21 1.81
CA GLU A 387 7.19 -5.55 3.22
C GLU A 387 6.26 -4.53 3.90
N PRO A 388 5.94 -4.65 5.21
CA PRO A 388 5.05 -3.70 5.85
C PRO A 388 5.69 -2.32 5.90
N ALA A 389 7.02 -2.29 6.05
CA ALA A 389 7.86 -1.11 6.10
C ALA A 389 9.23 -1.40 5.48
N ASP A 390 9.95 -0.33 5.20
CA ASP A 390 11.39 -0.25 4.94
C ASP A 390 11.95 -0.93 3.67
N PHE A 391 11.39 -2.05 3.22
CA PHE A 391 11.95 -2.82 2.12
C PHE A 391 10.96 -3.04 0.98
N VAL A 392 11.41 -2.69 -0.23
CA VAL A 392 10.80 -3.12 -1.50
C VAL A 392 11.84 -3.94 -2.26
N HIS A 393 11.46 -5.11 -2.73
CA HIS A 393 12.32 -5.99 -3.52
C HIS A 393 11.80 -6.08 -4.94
N ILE A 394 12.70 -6.02 -5.93
CA ILE A 394 12.38 -6.19 -7.35
C ILE A 394 13.14 -7.40 -7.87
N PHE A 395 12.44 -8.32 -8.51
CA PHE A 395 12.99 -9.57 -9.05
C PHE A 395 12.85 -9.63 -10.56
N ASP A 396 13.88 -10.15 -11.22
CA ASP A 396 13.84 -10.47 -12.65
C ASP A 396 13.08 -11.77 -12.90
N THR A 397 11.95 -11.70 -13.58
CA THR A 397 11.13 -12.89 -13.87
C THR A 397 11.82 -13.84 -14.85
N LYS A 398 12.64 -13.31 -15.77
CA LYS A 398 13.32 -14.13 -16.80
C LYS A 398 14.50 -14.93 -16.25
N SER A 399 15.06 -14.51 -15.13
CA SER A 399 16.07 -15.31 -14.43
C SER A 399 15.44 -16.40 -13.57
N GLY A 400 14.12 -16.58 -13.59
CA GLY A 400 13.44 -17.42 -12.60
C GLY A 400 13.53 -16.81 -11.20
N TYR A 401 13.47 -15.47 -11.11
CA TYR A 401 13.43 -14.70 -9.86
C TYR A 401 14.72 -14.71 -9.03
N VAL A 402 15.81 -15.34 -9.48
CA VAL A 402 17.08 -15.40 -8.72
C VAL A 402 17.85 -14.07 -8.64
N HIS A 403 17.63 -13.13 -9.57
CA HIS A 403 18.29 -11.83 -9.53
C HIS A 403 17.39 -10.79 -8.85
N GLY A 404 17.89 -10.16 -7.78
CA GLY A 404 17.14 -9.21 -6.97
C GLY A 404 17.79 -7.84 -6.84
N GLN A 405 16.96 -6.80 -6.88
CA GLN A 405 17.26 -5.46 -6.39
C GLN A 405 16.50 -5.24 -5.08
N GLU A 406 17.16 -4.68 -4.08
CA GLU A 406 16.54 -4.25 -2.83
C GLU A 406 16.55 -2.73 -2.75
N ILE A 407 15.39 -2.13 -2.49
CA ILE A 407 15.23 -0.72 -2.14
C ILE A 407 15.13 -0.65 -0.62
N ASP A 408 16.19 -0.12 -0.01
CA ASP A 408 16.35 0.01 1.44
C ASP A 408 16.02 1.45 1.87
N MET A 409 14.89 1.61 2.53
CA MET A 409 14.29 2.89 2.96
C MET A 409 13.70 2.77 4.37
N PHE A 410 13.19 3.84 4.95
CA PHE A 410 12.62 3.86 6.30
C PHE A 410 11.19 4.38 6.30
N GLY A 411 10.30 3.66 6.99
CA GLY A 411 8.90 4.02 7.16
C GLY A 411 7.95 2.97 6.59
N GLU A 412 6.68 3.05 7.01
CA GLU A 412 5.64 2.15 6.51
C GLU A 412 5.42 2.38 5.02
N ILE A 413 5.25 1.30 4.27
CA ILE A 413 4.96 1.38 2.84
C ILE A 413 3.45 1.50 2.72
N ALA A 414 2.93 2.52 2.04
CA ALA A 414 1.50 2.66 1.79
C ALA A 414 1.05 1.97 0.50
N GLY A 415 1.97 1.81 -0.44
CA GLY A 415 1.75 1.07 -1.67
C GLY A 415 2.93 1.18 -2.62
N ILE A 416 2.92 0.28 -3.60
CA ILE A 416 3.89 0.24 -4.71
C ILE A 416 3.13 0.17 -6.03
N SER A 417 3.63 0.83 -7.06
CA SER A 417 2.99 0.81 -8.38
C SER A 417 4.00 1.02 -9.50
N PHE A 418 4.08 0.05 -10.41
CA PHE A 418 4.72 0.28 -11.71
C PHE A 418 3.82 1.16 -12.56
N SER A 419 4.43 2.05 -13.35
CA SER A 419 3.71 2.73 -14.42
C SER A 419 3.24 1.70 -15.47
N PRO A 420 2.12 1.95 -16.19
CA PRO A 420 1.61 1.01 -17.18
C PRO A 420 2.55 0.70 -18.35
N ASP A 421 3.55 1.55 -18.61
CA ASP A 421 4.61 1.34 -19.60
C ASP A 421 5.84 0.60 -19.03
N ALA A 422 5.81 0.22 -17.74
CA ALA A 422 6.90 -0.39 -16.98
C ALA A 422 8.17 0.48 -16.90
N GLU A 423 8.09 1.78 -17.16
CA GLU A 423 9.25 2.68 -17.17
C GLU A 423 9.53 3.36 -15.82
N ALA A 424 8.56 3.36 -14.91
CA ALA A 424 8.71 3.89 -13.57
C ALA A 424 8.15 2.95 -12.51
N LEU A 425 8.71 3.03 -11.31
CA LEU A 425 8.20 2.44 -10.09
C LEU A 425 8.02 3.56 -9.06
N PHE A 426 6.84 3.59 -8.44
CA PHE A 426 6.55 4.50 -7.35
C PHE A 426 6.41 3.73 -6.04
N VAL A 427 6.94 4.30 -4.96
CA VAL A 427 6.79 3.79 -3.59
C VAL A 427 6.27 4.91 -2.71
N GLY A 428 5.10 4.70 -2.13
CA GLY A 428 4.47 5.64 -1.21
C GLY A 428 4.86 5.30 0.21
N VAL A 429 5.42 6.26 0.94
CA VAL A 429 5.91 6.09 2.30
C VAL A 429 4.99 6.82 3.26
N SER A 430 4.45 6.10 4.23
CA SER A 430 3.67 6.63 5.34
C SER A 430 4.58 6.67 6.57
N ASP A 431 5.04 7.87 6.90
CA ASP A 431 5.85 8.10 8.09
C ASP A 431 5.63 9.54 8.59
N ARG A 432 5.67 9.72 9.92
CA ARG A 432 5.42 11.02 10.55
C ARG A 432 6.45 12.06 10.10
N THR A 433 7.71 11.63 9.98
CA THR A 433 8.86 12.50 9.74
C THR A 433 9.25 12.49 8.27
N TYR A 434 9.37 11.29 7.68
CA TYR A 434 9.94 11.02 6.37
C TYR A 434 8.91 10.51 5.34
N GLY A 435 7.62 10.58 5.67
CA GLY A 435 6.54 10.22 4.74
C GLY A 435 6.67 11.03 3.45
N SER A 436 6.60 10.33 2.32
CA SER A 436 7.02 10.84 1.03
C SER A 436 6.54 9.95 -0.11
N LEU A 437 6.80 10.38 -1.34
CA LEU A 437 6.63 9.60 -2.55
C LEU A 437 7.99 9.46 -3.26
N LEU A 438 8.48 8.23 -3.34
CA LEU A 438 9.70 7.88 -4.05
C LEU A 438 9.37 7.47 -5.49
N GLU A 439 10.16 7.96 -6.43
CA GLU A 439 10.07 7.70 -7.87
C GLU A 439 11.37 7.07 -8.34
N PHE A 440 11.26 5.96 -9.05
CA PHE A 440 12.37 5.25 -9.67
C PHE A 440 12.10 5.06 -11.16
N ASN A 441 13.13 5.15 -11.99
CA ASN A 441 13.05 4.89 -13.42
C ASN A 441 13.71 3.57 -13.78
N ARG A 442 13.13 2.84 -14.72
CA ARG A 442 13.72 1.61 -15.24
C ARG A 442 15.08 1.88 -15.86
N ARG A 443 16.06 1.05 -15.50
CA ARG A 443 17.38 1.02 -16.14
C ARG A 443 17.31 0.19 -17.41
N HIS A 444 17.77 0.76 -18.51
CA HIS A 444 17.92 0.08 -19.79
C HIS A 444 19.40 -0.28 -20.00
N TYR A 445 19.70 -1.57 -20.05
CA TYR A 445 21.04 -2.05 -20.44
C TYR A 445 21.10 -2.08 -21.98
N ASN A 446 21.66 -1.03 -22.58
CA ASN A 446 21.95 -1.02 -24.01
C ASN A 446 23.26 -1.79 -24.24
N GLY A 447 23.19 -3.09 -24.52
CA GLY A 447 24.35 -3.96 -24.73
C GLY A 447 25.29 -3.57 -25.89
N TYR A 448 24.97 -2.52 -26.65
CA TYR A 448 25.84 -2.00 -27.71
C TYR A 448 26.96 -1.07 -27.21
N GLU A 449 26.85 -0.45 -26.03
CA GLU A 449 27.92 0.44 -25.53
C GLU A 449 28.92 -0.27 -24.62
N ASP A 450 28.53 -1.38 -23.98
CA ASP A 450 29.43 -2.15 -23.09
C ASP A 450 30.29 -3.20 -23.83
N SER A 451 30.20 -3.25 -25.17
CA SER A 451 31.01 -4.15 -26.02
C SER A 451 32.19 -3.46 -26.72
N ILE A 452 32.45 -2.18 -26.40
CA ILE A 452 33.63 -1.44 -26.86
C ILE A 452 34.40 -0.91 -25.66
N TYR A 453 34.95 -1.77 -24.79
CA TYR A 453 36.17 -1.47 -24.01
C TYR A 453 36.86 -2.76 -23.56
#